data_AF-A0A956VVZ6-F1
#
_entry.id   AF-A0A956VVZ6-F1
#
_cell.length_a   1.000
_cell.length_b   1.000
_cell.length_c   1.000
_cell.angle_alpha   90.00
_cell.angle_beta   90.00
_cell.angle_gamma   90.00
#
_symmetry.space_group_name_H-M   'P 1'
#
loop_
_entity.id
_entity.type
_entity.pdbx_description
1 polymer ?
#
loop_
_entity_poly.entity_id
_entity_poly.type
_entity_poly.pdbx_seq_one_letter_code
_entity_poly.pdbx_strand_id
1 'polypeptide(L)'
;MGAPIPDAASPAPMPERAPDFPAVRRLHSQGVLILGGGRALLMQVAHPLVARGVAEHSGYREDRLGRLLGTLRPMYAIAFGTPEEARHAAESVRAAHRFVVGEGYSADDEELQRWVLATLIDTSLITYRRFVGPIPAVT
;
A
#
# COMPACT_ATOMS: atom_id res chain seq x y z
N MET A 1 -12.69 15.03 26.58
CA MET A 1 -13.34 15.86 25.55
C MET A 1 -12.27 16.11 24.49
N GLY A 2 -12.19 15.26 23.47
CA GLY A 2 -11.14 15.33 22.45
C GLY A 2 -11.43 16.45 21.46
N ALA A 3 -10.40 17.18 21.04
CA ALA A 3 -10.55 18.23 20.05
C ALA A 3 -11.09 17.66 18.72
N PRO A 4 -11.95 18.40 18.00
CA PRO A 4 -12.47 17.96 16.71
C PRO A 4 -11.34 17.85 15.68
N ILE A 5 -11.37 16.80 14.87
CA ILE A 5 -10.47 16.61 13.72
C ILE A 5 -10.83 17.69 12.68
N PRO A 6 -9.87 18.49 12.19
CA PRO A 6 -10.16 19.54 11.22
C PRO A 6 -10.77 18.97 9.93
N ASP A 7 -11.68 19.73 9.36
CA ASP A 7 -12.39 19.43 8.12
C ASP A 7 -11.40 19.07 6.99
N ALA A 8 -11.69 17.99 6.27
CA ALA A 8 -10.88 17.51 5.16
C ALA A 8 -10.97 18.49 3.98
N ALA A 9 -10.17 19.55 4.03
CA ALA A 9 -9.90 20.37 2.85
C ALA A 9 -9.42 19.46 1.71
N SER A 10 -9.87 19.74 0.48
CA SER A 10 -9.42 19.05 -0.73
C SER A 10 -7.90 18.82 -0.68
N PRO A 11 -7.42 17.59 -0.95
CA PRO A 11 -6.01 17.29 -0.83
C PRO A 11 -5.21 18.28 -1.68
N ALA A 12 -4.15 18.83 -1.09
CA ALA A 12 -3.24 19.70 -1.80
C ALA A 12 -2.84 19.04 -3.14
N PRO A 13 -2.73 19.82 -4.24
CA PRO A 13 -2.37 19.26 -5.53
C PRO A 13 -1.11 18.41 -5.37
N MET A 14 -1.17 17.18 -5.91
CA MET A 14 -0.04 16.26 -5.87
C MET A 14 1.19 17.01 -6.40
N PRO A 15 2.31 17.04 -5.63
CA PRO A 15 3.51 17.72 -6.07
C PRO A 15 3.94 17.18 -7.44
N GLU A 16 4.39 18.09 -8.31
CA GLU A 16 4.79 17.81 -9.70
C GLU A 16 5.84 16.69 -9.78
N ARG A 17 6.63 16.55 -8.72
CA ARG A 17 7.55 15.46 -8.45
C ARG A 17 7.21 14.82 -7.10
N ALA A 18 7.05 13.51 -7.06
CA ALA A 18 6.97 12.78 -5.79
C ALA A 18 8.18 13.17 -4.93
N PRO A 19 8.02 13.46 -3.62
CA PRO A 19 9.14 13.79 -2.76
C PRO A 19 10.21 12.71 -2.90
N ASP A 20 11.48 13.11 -3.03
CA ASP A 20 12.55 12.14 -2.97
C ASP A 20 12.55 11.60 -1.54
N PHE A 21 12.19 10.33 -1.38
CA PHE A 21 12.21 9.65 -0.09
C PHE A 21 13.38 8.65 -0.09
N PRO A 22 14.65 9.10 0.09
CA PRO A 22 15.81 8.22 0.16
C PRO A 22 15.60 7.04 1.12
N ALA A 23 14.91 7.28 2.24
CA ALA A 23 14.56 6.25 3.22
C ALA A 23 13.58 5.20 2.68
N VAL A 24 12.53 5.60 1.94
CA VAL A 24 11.56 4.69 1.32
C VAL A 24 12.25 3.87 0.23
N ARG A 25 13.03 4.50 -0.64
CA ARG A 25 13.78 3.76 -1.68
C ARG A 25 14.78 2.77 -1.09
N ARG A 26 15.47 3.13 -0.01
CA ARG A 26 16.41 2.23 0.69
C ARG A 26 15.70 1.09 1.41
N LEU A 27 14.51 1.35 1.97
CA LEU A 27 13.67 0.34 2.60
C LEU A 27 13.21 -0.69 1.56
N HIS A 28 12.63 -0.22 0.45
CA HIS A 28 12.07 -1.07 -0.60
C HIS A 28 13.13 -1.79 -1.45
N SER A 29 14.40 -1.36 -1.42
CA SER A 29 15.47 -1.99 -2.22
C SER A 29 15.92 -3.32 -1.62
N GLN A 30 15.44 -3.64 -0.42
CA GLN A 30 15.67 -4.92 0.24
C GLN A 30 14.56 -5.90 -0.14
N GLY A 31 14.90 -6.98 -0.83
CA GLY A 31 13.97 -8.08 -1.12
C GLY A 31 13.36 -8.72 0.13
N VAL A 32 13.96 -8.47 1.30
CA VAL A 32 13.50 -8.93 2.62
C VAL A 32 12.08 -8.49 2.97
N LEU A 33 11.58 -7.40 2.41
CA LEU A 33 10.22 -6.93 2.68
C LEU A 33 9.14 -7.93 2.23
N ILE A 34 9.45 -8.76 1.23
CA ILE A 34 8.56 -9.83 0.76
C ILE A 34 8.26 -10.82 1.89
N LEU A 35 9.22 -11.06 2.80
CA LEU A 35 9.02 -11.94 3.96
C LEU A 35 7.93 -11.40 4.91
N GLY A 36 7.68 -10.09 4.91
CA GLY A 36 6.61 -9.46 5.67
C GLY A 36 5.22 -9.62 5.03
N GLY A 37 5.11 -10.05 3.77
CA GLY A 37 3.86 -10.05 3.02
C GLY A 37 2.71 -10.79 3.71
N GLY A 38 2.99 -11.96 4.30
CA GLY A 38 1.98 -12.72 5.05
C GLY A 38 1.43 -11.96 6.26
N ARG A 39 2.28 -11.23 6.99
CA ARG A 39 1.86 -10.38 8.10
C ARG A 39 1.01 -9.21 7.61
N ALA A 40 1.44 -8.52 6.55
CA ALA A 40 0.68 -7.41 5.98
C ALA A 40 -0.73 -7.87 5.58
N LEU A 41 -0.85 -9.01 4.91
CA LEU A 41 -2.15 -9.57 4.52
C LEU A 41 -3.07 -9.81 5.72
N LEU A 42 -2.56 -10.45 6.79
CA LEU A 42 -3.34 -10.71 8.00
C LEU A 42 -3.84 -9.41 8.65
N MET A 43 -3.01 -8.37 8.68
CA MET A 43 -3.42 -7.07 9.22
C MET A 43 -4.40 -6.34 8.30
N GLN A 44 -4.24 -6.44 6.97
CA GLN A 44 -5.18 -5.84 6.02
C GLN A 44 -6.59 -6.43 6.22
N VAL A 45 -6.71 -7.76 6.26
CA VAL A 45 -8.00 -8.44 6.45
C VAL A 45 -8.51 -8.41 7.89
N ALA A 46 -7.78 -7.80 8.83
CA ALA A 46 -8.32 -7.52 10.17
C ALA A 46 -9.38 -6.41 10.14
N HIS A 47 -9.42 -5.58 9.08
CA HIS A 47 -10.50 -4.65 8.85
C HIS A 47 -11.67 -5.33 8.12
N PRO A 48 -12.90 -5.36 8.67
CA PRO A 48 -14.01 -6.15 8.11
C PRO A 48 -14.35 -5.81 6.66
N LEU A 49 -14.33 -4.53 6.30
CA LEU A 49 -14.63 -4.08 4.94
C LEU A 49 -13.54 -4.46 3.92
N VAL A 50 -12.27 -4.43 4.33
CA VAL A 50 -11.16 -4.91 3.50
C VAL A 50 -11.24 -6.42 3.34
N ALA A 51 -11.54 -7.15 4.42
CA ALA A 51 -11.74 -8.59 4.37
C ALA A 51 -12.87 -8.99 3.41
N ARG A 52 -14.00 -8.27 3.45
CA ARG A 52 -15.12 -8.47 2.53
C ARG A 52 -14.70 -8.21 1.08
N GLY A 53 -14.06 -7.08 0.80
CA GLY A 53 -13.56 -6.77 -0.56
C GLY A 53 -12.57 -7.79 -1.09
N VAL A 54 -11.68 -8.30 -0.23
CA VAL A 54 -10.79 -9.41 -0.58
C VAL A 54 -11.59 -10.68 -0.85
N ALA A 55 -12.53 -11.07 0.01
CA ALA A 55 -13.31 -12.29 -0.18
C ALA A 55 -14.14 -12.27 -1.47
N GLU A 56 -14.70 -11.12 -1.84
CA GLU A 56 -15.61 -10.97 -2.98
C GLU A 56 -14.88 -10.76 -4.32
N HIS A 57 -13.71 -10.11 -4.31
CA HIS A 57 -13.02 -9.72 -5.56
C HIS A 57 -11.62 -10.30 -5.74
N SER A 58 -11.05 -10.99 -4.74
CA SER A 58 -9.70 -11.56 -4.84
C SER A 58 -9.70 -12.93 -5.51
N GLY A 59 -9.12 -13.04 -6.71
CA GLY A 59 -8.76 -14.33 -7.34
C GLY A 59 -7.58 -15.07 -6.68
N TYR A 60 -7.44 -14.98 -5.35
CA TYR A 60 -6.27 -15.52 -4.62
C TYR A 60 -6.27 -17.04 -4.54
N ARG A 61 -7.42 -17.70 -4.49
CA ARG A 61 -7.45 -19.15 -4.39
C ARG A 61 -7.06 -19.80 -5.71
N GLU A 62 -7.41 -19.11 -6.80
CA GLU A 62 -7.23 -19.50 -8.19
C GLU A 62 -5.81 -19.20 -8.67
N ASP A 63 -5.29 -18.00 -8.42
CA ASP A 63 -3.97 -17.57 -8.87
C ASP A 63 -3.18 -16.82 -7.78
N ARG A 64 -2.55 -17.59 -6.89
CA ARG A 64 -1.75 -17.05 -5.77
C ARG A 64 -0.54 -16.26 -6.26
N LEU A 65 0.15 -16.76 -7.29
CA LEU A 65 1.37 -16.12 -7.80
C LEU A 65 1.02 -14.85 -8.57
N GLY A 66 -0.02 -14.87 -9.41
CA GLY A 66 -0.51 -13.68 -10.09
C GLY A 66 -0.99 -12.62 -9.11
N ARG A 67 -1.65 -13.01 -8.01
CA ARG A 67 -2.01 -12.06 -6.93
C ARG A 67 -0.80 -11.44 -6.25
N LEU A 68 0.21 -12.24 -5.91
CA LEU A 68 1.46 -11.71 -5.37
C LEU A 68 2.13 -10.72 -6.34
N LEU A 69 2.25 -11.10 -7.61
CA LEU A 69 2.83 -10.25 -8.65
C LEU A 69 2.00 -9.00 -8.92
N GLY A 70 0.67 -9.09 -8.82
CA GLY A 70 -0.26 -7.95 -8.94
C GLY A 70 -0.08 -6.91 -7.84
N THR A 71 0.44 -7.31 -6.67
CA THR A 71 0.85 -6.37 -5.61
C THR A 71 2.29 -5.87 -5.81
N LEU A 72 3.23 -6.79 -6.07
CA LEU A 72 4.66 -6.42 -6.14
C LEU A 72 4.99 -5.52 -7.33
N ARG A 73 4.45 -5.79 -8.52
CA ARG A 73 4.75 -5.02 -9.74
C ARG A 73 4.46 -3.52 -9.59
N PRO A 74 3.25 -3.08 -9.22
CA PRO A 74 2.98 -1.66 -9.05
C PRO A 74 3.79 -1.06 -7.89
N MET A 75 4.00 -1.80 -6.79
CA MET A 75 4.84 -1.32 -5.69
C MET A 75 6.28 -1.02 -6.14
N TYR A 76 6.91 -1.93 -6.88
CA TYR A 76 8.26 -1.72 -7.41
C TYR A 76 8.32 -0.60 -8.45
N ALA A 77 7.33 -0.51 -9.34
CA ALA A 77 7.24 0.59 -10.31
C ALA A 77 7.12 1.95 -9.61
N ILE A 78 6.31 2.05 -8.56
CA ILE A 78 6.17 3.29 -7.77
C ILE A 78 7.46 3.62 -7.00
N ALA A 79 8.15 2.61 -6.45
CA ALA A 79 9.33 2.83 -5.61
C ALA A 79 10.63 3.06 -6.41
N PHE A 80 10.77 2.46 -7.60
CA PHE A 80 12.04 2.43 -8.35
C PHE A 80 11.93 2.83 -9.81
N GLY A 81 10.71 2.90 -10.37
CA GLY A 81 10.52 3.28 -11.76
C GLY A 81 10.75 4.76 -12.02
N THR A 82 10.70 5.14 -13.30
CA THR A 82 10.63 6.55 -13.71
C THR A 82 9.33 7.20 -13.22
N PRO A 83 9.23 8.53 -13.16
CA PRO A 83 7.97 9.21 -12.84
C PRO A 83 6.79 8.75 -13.73
N GLU A 84 7.05 8.46 -14.99
CA GLU A 84 6.07 7.95 -15.96
C GLU A 84 5.62 6.53 -15.60
N GLU A 85 6.56 5.63 -15.28
CA GLU A 85 6.25 4.26 -14.85
C GLU A 85 5.45 4.25 -13.54
N ALA A 86 5.83 5.09 -12.58
CA ALA A 86 5.12 5.23 -11.31
C ALA A 86 3.68 5.76 -11.53
N ARG A 87 3.50 6.77 -12.39
CA ARG A 87 2.17 7.30 -12.74
C ARG A 87 1.32 6.22 -13.41
N HIS A 88 1.87 5.50 -14.39
CA HIS A 88 1.16 4.44 -15.10
C HIS A 88 0.76 3.29 -14.17
N ALA A 89 1.65 2.89 -13.25
CA ALA A 89 1.35 1.89 -12.24
C ALA A 89 0.21 2.34 -11.32
N ALA A 90 0.25 3.59 -10.85
CA ALA A 90 -0.81 4.16 -10.01
C ALA A 90 -2.16 4.24 -10.76
N GLU A 91 -2.16 4.62 -12.03
CA GLU A 91 -3.37 4.62 -12.88
C GLU A 91 -3.94 3.21 -13.08
N SER A 92 -3.06 2.23 -13.29
CA SER A 92 -3.46 0.82 -13.45
C SER A 92 -4.09 0.27 -12.16
N VAL A 93 -3.51 0.57 -11.00
CA VAL A 93 -4.08 0.20 -9.69
C VAL A 93 -5.43 0.87 -9.47
N ARG A 94 -5.53 2.19 -9.72
CA ARG A 94 -6.82 2.90 -9.66
C ARG A 94 -7.86 2.30 -10.60
N ALA A 95 -7.45 1.92 -11.82
CA ALA A 95 -8.35 1.29 -12.77
C ALA A 95 -8.89 -0.06 -12.28
N ALA A 96 -8.05 -0.86 -11.62
CA ALA A 96 -8.50 -2.11 -10.99
C ALA A 96 -9.41 -1.84 -9.78
N HIS A 97 -9.08 -0.87 -8.93
CA HIS A 97 -9.84 -0.53 -7.73
C HIS A 97 -11.27 -0.06 -8.03
N ARG A 98 -11.52 0.60 -9.16
CA ARG A 98 -12.88 1.00 -9.59
C ARG A 98 -13.88 -0.17 -9.67
N PHE A 99 -13.41 -1.39 -9.86
CA PHE A 99 -14.25 -2.59 -9.95
C PHE A 99 -14.38 -3.34 -8.61
N VAL A 100 -13.70 -2.89 -7.57
CA VAL A 100 -13.71 -3.51 -6.24
C VAL A 100 -14.63 -2.67 -5.35
N VAL A 101 -15.93 -2.87 -5.55
CA VAL A 101 -17.01 -2.16 -4.86
C VAL A 101 -18.07 -3.16 -4.43
N GLY A 102 -18.61 -2.96 -3.24
CA GLY A 102 -19.65 -3.81 -2.69
C GLY A 102 -20.42 -3.13 -1.58
N GLU A 103 -21.23 -3.89 -0.85
CA GLU A 103 -22.07 -3.32 0.20
C GLU A 103 -21.21 -2.76 1.34
N GLY A 104 -21.21 -1.43 1.48
CA GLY A 104 -20.53 -0.71 2.53
C GLY A 104 -19.02 -0.54 2.31
N TYR A 105 -18.48 -0.86 1.13
CA TYR A 105 -17.05 -0.64 0.84
C TYR A 105 -16.77 -0.28 -0.61
N SER A 106 -15.68 0.45 -0.82
CA SER A 106 -15.05 0.72 -2.11
C SER A 106 -13.54 0.66 -1.94
N ALA A 107 -12.80 0.08 -2.89
CA ALA A 107 -11.35 0.16 -2.87
C ALA A 107 -10.80 1.59 -3.13
N ASP A 108 -11.65 2.50 -3.58
CA ASP A 108 -11.37 3.94 -3.68
C ASP A 108 -11.75 4.72 -2.40
N ASP A 109 -12.26 4.05 -1.36
CA ASP A 109 -12.48 4.66 -0.05
C ASP A 109 -11.15 5.03 0.61
N GLU A 110 -10.98 6.31 0.96
CA GLU A 110 -9.72 6.82 1.49
C GLU A 110 -9.36 6.24 2.86
N GLU A 111 -10.35 5.94 3.72
CA GLU A 111 -10.08 5.38 5.04
C GLU A 111 -9.59 3.93 4.91
N LEU A 112 -10.20 3.15 4.03
CA LEU A 112 -9.75 1.79 3.72
C LEU A 112 -8.36 1.79 3.07
N GLN A 113 -8.07 2.74 2.17
CA GLN A 113 -6.73 2.89 1.60
C GLN A 113 -5.69 3.26 2.67
N ARG A 114 -6.03 4.18 3.59
CA ARG A 114 -5.15 4.54 4.72
C ARG A 114 -4.88 3.35 5.64
N TRP A 115 -5.89 2.54 5.93
CA TRP A 115 -5.72 1.29 6.68
C TRP A 115 -4.71 0.36 6.00
N VAL A 116 -4.93 0.07 4.71
CA VAL A 116 -4.05 -0.81 3.93
C VAL A 116 -2.62 -0.24 3.88
N LEU A 117 -2.45 1.06 3.63
CA LEU A 117 -1.14 1.71 3.64
C LEU A 117 -0.44 1.61 5.00
N ALA A 118 -1.16 1.87 6.10
CA ALA A 118 -0.61 1.77 7.45
C ALA A 118 -0.09 0.35 7.73
N THR A 119 -0.84 -0.68 7.31
CA THR A 119 -0.41 -2.08 7.50
C THR A 119 0.89 -2.41 6.75
N LEU A 120 1.07 -1.82 5.56
CA LEU A 120 2.27 -2.01 4.73
C LEU A 120 3.47 -1.29 5.33
N ILE A 121 3.29 -0.05 5.78
CA ILE A 121 4.35 0.72 6.45
C ILE A 121 4.81 0.00 7.71
N ASP A 122 3.88 -0.32 8.61
CA ASP A 122 4.19 -1.00 9.87
C ASP A 122 4.92 -2.34 9.64
N THR A 123 4.42 -3.14 8.70
CA THR A 123 5.07 -4.41 8.31
C THR A 123 6.46 -4.19 7.75
N SER A 124 6.65 -3.19 6.91
CA SER A 124 7.95 -2.90 6.31
C SER A 124 8.97 -2.50 7.37
N LEU A 125 8.56 -1.65 8.33
CA LEU A 125 9.41 -1.22 9.44
C LEU A 125 9.81 -2.40 10.34
N ILE A 126 8.86 -3.28 10.69
CA ILE A 126 9.12 -4.47 11.51
C ILE A 126 10.04 -5.45 10.79
N THR A 127 9.74 -5.74 9.52
CA THR A 127 10.50 -6.70 8.72
C THR A 127 11.93 -6.22 8.52
N TYR A 128 12.12 -4.94 8.17
CA TYR A 128 13.44 -4.36 8.01
C TYR A 128 14.24 -4.40 9.32
N ARG A 129 13.64 -3.99 10.45
CA ARG A 129 14.32 -4.06 11.75
C ARG A 129 14.70 -5.48 12.15
N ARG A 130 13.86 -6.46 11.81
CA ARG A 130 14.08 -7.86 12.20
C ARG A 130 15.22 -8.52 11.42
N PHE A 131 15.35 -8.22 10.14
CA PHE A 131 16.25 -8.96 9.24
C PHE A 131 17.44 -8.14 8.72
N VAL A 132 17.38 -6.81 8.79
CA VAL A 132 18.47 -5.92 8.33
C VAL A 132 19.10 -5.19 9.50
N GLY A 133 18.30 -4.51 10.32
CA GLY A 133 18.78 -3.74 11.48
C GLY A 133 18.07 -2.40 11.66
N PRO A 134 18.60 -1.50 12.50
CA PRO A 134 18.00 -0.20 12.77
C PRO A 134 17.80 0.62 11.50
N ILE A 135 16.69 1.35 11.44
CA ILE A 135 16.43 2.28 10.33
C ILE A 135 17.28 3.53 10.58
N PRO A 136 18.20 3.88 9.68
CA PRO A 136 19.04 5.07 9.83
C PRO A 136 18.16 6.33 9.88
N ALA A 137 18.55 7.30 10.70
CA ALA A 137 17.88 8.59 10.72
C ALA A 137 17.96 9.23 9.32
N VAL A 138 16.88 9.92 8.93
CA VAL A 138 16.87 10.75 7.73
C VAL A 138 17.68 12.01 8.08
N THR A 139 18.91 12.08 7.58
CA THR A 139 19.76 13.27 7.68
C THR A 139 19.47 14.21 6.52
#